data_AF-J2PXP5-F1
#
_entry.id   AF-J2PXP5-F1
#
_cell.length_a   1.000
_cell.length_b   1.000
_cell.length_c   1.000
_cell.angle_alpha   90.00
_cell.angle_beta   90.00
_cell.angle_gamma   90.00
#
_symmetry.space_group_name_H-M   'P 1'
#
loop_
_entity.id
_entity.type
_entity.pdbx_description
1 polymer ?
#
loop_
_entity_poly.entity_id
_entity_poly.type
_entity_poly.pdbx_seq_one_letter_code
_entity_poly.pdbx_strand_id
1 'polypeptide(L)'
;MFDQLQKAFWKALTPDLVVDTPAAAAEPSDGLSSDIVAALGGVDNLQSQQPLALTRVRVVLRDVSHMDPNALSAAGVAGVMPLADGVVHLITGLRS
;
A
#
# COMPACT_ATOMS: atom_id res chain seq x y z
N MET A 1 -30.31 -13.67 19.96
CA MET A 1 -29.41 -14.13 21.05
C MET A 1 -27.99 -14.42 20.55
N PHE A 2 -27.85 -15.07 19.39
CA PHE A 2 -26.55 -15.38 18.76
C PHE A 2 -25.69 -14.14 18.42
N ASP A 3 -26.31 -13.06 17.93
CA ASP A 3 -25.58 -11.83 17.56
C ASP A 3 -24.86 -11.14 18.72
N GLN A 4 -25.41 -11.24 19.94
CA GLN A 4 -24.78 -10.66 21.14
C GLN A 4 -23.54 -11.46 21.54
N LEU A 5 -23.60 -12.79 21.40
CA LEU A 5 -22.46 -13.67 21.63
C LEU A 5 -21.38 -13.44 20.57
N GLN A 6 -21.76 -13.28 19.30
CA GLN A 6 -20.82 -12.98 18.22
C GLN A 6 -20.15 -11.62 18.44
N LYS A 7 -20.90 -10.57 18.80
CA LYS A 7 -20.33 -9.23 19.10
C LYS A 7 -19.42 -9.26 20.33
N ALA A 8 -19.81 -9.95 21.40
CA ALA A 8 -18.99 -10.10 22.60
C ALA A 8 -17.71 -10.88 22.29
N PHE A 9 -17.81 -11.92 21.46
CA PHE A 9 -16.69 -12.71 20.98
C PHE A 9 -15.72 -11.87 20.13
N TRP A 10 -16.22 -11.12 19.14
CA TRP A 10 -15.37 -10.21 18.34
C TRP A 10 -14.67 -9.18 19.23
N LYS A 11 -15.39 -8.55 20.17
CA LYS A 11 -14.81 -7.58 21.12
C LYS A 11 -13.76 -8.22 22.03
N ALA A 12 -13.95 -9.47 22.44
CA ALA A 12 -13.02 -10.22 23.29
C ALA A 12 -11.80 -10.75 22.51
N LEU A 13 -11.89 -10.92 21.20
CA LEU A 13 -10.76 -11.27 20.33
C LEU A 13 -9.92 -10.05 19.92
N THR A 14 -10.49 -8.85 20.01
CA THR A 14 -9.81 -7.60 19.66
C THR A 14 -9.79 -6.59 20.82
N PRO A 15 -9.41 -6.99 22.05
CA PRO A 15 -9.34 -6.06 23.17
C PRO A 15 -8.23 -5.02 22.99
N ASP A 16 -7.29 -5.29 22.08
CA ASP A 16 -6.08 -4.50 21.82
C ASP A 16 -5.99 -4.03 20.36
N LEU A 17 -7.14 -3.79 19.72
CA LEU A 17 -7.20 -3.10 18.42
C LEU A 17 -6.94 -1.61 18.64
N VAL A 18 -5.77 -1.29 19.19
CA VAL A 18 -5.17 0.02 19.03
C VAL A 18 -5.05 0.21 17.52
N VAL A 19 -5.68 1.25 16.99
CA VAL A 19 -5.36 1.70 15.65
C VAL A 19 -3.86 1.97 15.69
N ASP A 20 -3.05 1.16 15.03
CA ASP A 20 -1.62 1.39 14.86
C ASP A 20 -1.47 2.79 14.24
N THR A 21 -1.40 3.78 15.12
CA THR A 21 -0.91 5.10 14.79
C THR A 21 0.58 4.88 14.83
N PRO A 22 1.27 4.81 13.67
CA PRO A 22 2.64 4.38 13.67
C PRO A 22 3.44 5.36 14.51
N ALA A 23 3.92 4.89 15.66
CA ALA A 23 4.99 5.54 16.38
C ALA A 23 6.18 5.56 15.42
N ALA A 24 6.71 6.75 15.12
CA ALA A 24 7.80 6.96 14.19
C ALA A 24 8.99 6.06 14.52
N ALA A 25 9.06 4.92 13.84
CA ALA A 25 10.16 3.97 13.93
C ALA A 25 11.00 4.15 12.67
N ALA A 26 12.18 4.74 12.87
CA ALA A 26 13.35 4.76 12.00
C ALA A 26 13.06 4.98 10.51
N GLU A 27 13.14 6.25 10.07
CA GLU A 27 13.08 6.70 8.67
C GLU A 27 13.88 5.77 7.73
N PRO A 28 13.22 4.84 7.02
CA PRO A 28 13.79 4.25 5.82
C PRO A 28 13.79 5.35 4.75
N SER A 29 14.60 5.24 3.70
CA SER A 29 14.45 6.13 2.55
C SER A 29 13.07 5.90 1.89
N ASP A 30 12.05 6.60 2.38
CA ASP A 30 10.64 6.14 2.39
C ASP A 30 9.90 6.36 1.06
N GLY A 31 10.64 6.67 -0.01
CA GLY A 31 10.13 6.95 -1.34
C GLY A 31 10.21 5.75 -2.26
N LEU A 32 9.26 5.60 -3.20
CA LEU A 32 9.42 4.72 -4.35
C LEU A 32 10.69 5.11 -5.15
N SER A 33 11.35 4.13 -5.78
CA SER A 33 12.49 4.45 -6.65
C SER A 33 12.04 5.29 -7.85
N SER A 34 12.96 6.05 -8.45
CA SER A 34 12.68 6.84 -9.66
C SER A 34 12.07 6.00 -10.78
N ASP A 35 12.53 4.76 -10.92
CA ASP A 35 12.08 3.85 -11.99
C ASP A 35 10.64 3.40 -11.75
N ILE A 36 10.26 3.15 -10.48
CA ILE A 36 8.87 2.84 -10.13
C ILE A 36 8.00 4.07 -10.37
N VAL A 37 8.43 5.27 -9.96
CA VAL A 37 7.64 6.50 -10.17
C VAL A 37 7.46 6.79 -11.66
N ALA A 38 8.50 6.60 -12.48
CA ALA A 38 8.41 6.74 -13.93
C ALA A 38 7.41 5.72 -14.53
N ALA A 39 7.49 4.46 -14.11
CA ALA A 39 6.57 3.40 -14.54
C ALA A 39 5.12 3.62 -14.08
N LEU A 40 4.89 4.41 -13.03
CA LEU A 40 3.55 4.85 -12.61
C LEU A 40 3.01 6.01 -13.44
N GLY A 41 3.72 6.48 -14.48
CA GLY A 41 3.32 7.65 -15.27
C GLY A 41 3.91 8.98 -14.77
N GLY A 42 4.93 8.91 -13.91
CA GLY A 42 5.65 10.07 -13.40
C GLY A 42 5.04 10.68 -12.12
N VAL A 43 5.78 11.63 -11.55
CA VAL A 43 5.41 12.32 -10.29
C VAL A 43 4.06 13.02 -10.37
N ASP A 44 3.71 13.58 -11.53
CA ASP A 44 2.44 14.28 -11.71
C ASP A 44 1.25 13.32 -11.63
N ASN A 45 1.44 12.04 -11.99
CA ASN A 45 0.39 11.02 -11.90
C ASN A 45 0.22 10.46 -10.48
N LEU A 46 1.23 10.56 -9.62
CA LEU A 46 1.22 10.03 -8.25
C LEU A 46 0.58 11.03 -7.27
N GLN A 47 -0.63 10.75 -6.79
CA GLN A 47 -1.31 11.60 -5.80
C GLN A 47 -0.81 11.36 -4.37
N SER A 48 -0.61 10.09 -4.01
CA SER A 48 -0.08 9.71 -2.71
C SER A 48 0.56 8.33 -2.77
N GLN A 49 1.48 8.09 -1.83
CA GLN A 49 2.05 6.78 -1.55
C GLN A 49 2.01 6.53 -0.04
N GLN A 50 1.75 5.29 0.34
CA GLN A 50 1.71 4.86 1.73
C GLN A 50 2.33 3.47 1.84
N PRO A 51 3.41 3.28 2.63
CA PRO A 51 3.86 1.95 3.03
C PRO A 51 2.71 1.22 3.74
N LEU A 52 2.34 0.04 3.25
CA LEU A 52 1.36 -0.85 3.86
C LEU A 52 2.02 -2.19 4.12
N ALA A 53 2.00 -2.66 5.36
CA ALA A 53 2.73 -3.89 5.75
C ALA A 53 4.23 -3.81 5.38
N LEU A 54 4.91 -4.97 5.40
CA LEU A 54 6.37 -5.03 5.24
C LEU A 54 6.85 -4.92 3.79
N THR A 55 6.03 -5.33 2.82
CA THR A 55 6.47 -5.51 1.43
C THR A 55 5.56 -4.82 0.41
N ARG A 56 4.61 -4.01 0.88
CA ARG A 56 3.60 -3.41 0.01
C ARG A 56 3.59 -1.90 0.15
N VAL A 57 3.36 -1.23 -0.96
CA VAL A 57 3.09 0.20 -1.02
C VAL A 57 1.75 0.39 -1.69
N ARG A 58 0.84 1.13 -1.05
CA ARG A 58 -0.36 1.61 -1.70
C ARG A 58 -0.03 2.95 -2.34
N VAL A 59 -0.36 3.09 -3.61
CA VAL A 59 -0.36 4.38 -4.30
C VAL A 59 -1.76 4.75 -4.70
N VAL A 60 -2.00 6.05 -4.84
CA VAL A 60 -3.19 6.59 -5.51
C VAL A 60 -2.72 7.36 -6.72
N LEU A 61 -3.24 7.00 -7.90
CA LEU A 61 -2.89 7.58 -9.18
C LEU A 61 -4.01 8.49 -9.69
N ARG A 62 -3.66 9.55 -10.43
CA ARG A 62 -4.65 10.39 -11.14
C ARG A 62 -5.29 9.63 -12.29
N ASP A 63 -4.47 8.89 -13.04
CA ASP A 63 -4.89 8.07 -14.17
C ASP A 63 -4.10 6.75 -14.20
N VAL A 64 -4.80 5.63 -13.97
CA VAL A 64 -4.19 4.30 -13.97
C VAL A 64 -3.75 3.87 -15.38
N SER A 65 -4.31 4.46 -16.45
CA SER A 65 -3.94 4.12 -17.83
C SER A 65 -2.52 4.54 -18.21
N HIS A 66 -1.91 5.47 -17.47
CA HIS A 66 -0.52 5.89 -17.66
C HIS A 66 0.50 4.95 -17.01
N MET A 67 0.05 3.95 -16.26
CA MET A 67 0.92 2.97 -15.62
C MET A 67 1.43 1.96 -16.65
N ASP A 68 2.73 1.64 -16.60
CA ASP A 68 3.37 0.59 -17.39
C ASP A 68 3.70 -0.63 -16.49
N PRO A 69 2.90 -1.71 -16.55
CA PRO A 69 3.13 -2.92 -15.75
C PRO A 69 4.45 -3.62 -16.04
N ASN A 70 4.96 -3.55 -17.28
CA ASN A 70 6.22 -4.19 -17.66
C ASN A 70 7.40 -3.43 -17.06
N ALA A 71 7.37 -2.09 -17.12
CA ALA A 71 8.37 -1.26 -16.48
C ALA A 71 8.35 -1.41 -14.95
N LEU A 72 7.17 -1.55 -14.33
CA LEU A 72 7.06 -1.85 -12.90
C LEU A 72 7.74 -3.18 -12.53
N SER A 73 7.51 -4.23 -13.33
CA SER A 73 8.16 -5.52 -13.12
C SER A 73 9.68 -5.43 -13.26
N ALA A 74 10.17 -4.72 -14.29
CA ALA A 74 11.60 -4.48 -14.50
C ALA A 74 12.23 -3.66 -13.35
N ALA A 75 11.48 -2.75 -12.75
CA ALA A 75 11.88 -1.96 -11.58
C ALA A 75 11.80 -2.74 -10.25
N GLY A 76 11.49 -4.04 -10.30
CA GLY A 76 11.49 -4.93 -9.13
C GLY A 76 10.14 -5.03 -8.39
N VAL A 77 9.05 -4.51 -8.95
CA VAL A 77 7.71 -4.70 -8.38
C VAL A 77 7.25 -6.13 -8.68
N ALA A 78 7.15 -6.95 -7.64
CA ALA A 78 6.78 -8.36 -7.73
C ALA A 78 5.30 -8.60 -8.04
N GLY A 79 4.45 -7.58 -7.83
CA GLY A 79 3.02 -7.70 -8.09
C GLY A 79 2.32 -6.34 -8.06
N VAL A 80 1.30 -6.21 -8.91
CA VAL A 80 0.47 -5.01 -9.05
C VAL A 80 -0.98 -5.41 -8.91
N MET A 81 -1.72 -4.72 -8.05
CA MET A 81 -3.16 -4.92 -7.86
C MET A 81 -3.88 -3.58 -7.98
N PRO A 82 -4.45 -3.27 -9.16
CA PRO A 82 -5.34 -2.14 -9.32
C PRO A 82 -6.65 -2.36 -8.57
N LEU A 83 -7.15 -1.31 -7.94
CA LEU A 83 -8.46 -1.25 -7.29
C LEU A 83 -9.27 -0.08 -7.87
N ALA A 84 -10.46 0.18 -7.30
CA ALA A 84 -11.26 1.34 -7.66
C ALA A 84 -10.56 2.66 -7.29
N ASP A 85 -11.03 3.76 -7.87
CA ASP A 85 -10.67 5.14 -7.51
C ASP A 85 -9.17 5.44 -7.59
N GLY A 86 -8.47 4.84 -8.57
CA GLY A 86 -7.05 5.10 -8.82
C GLY A 86 -6.10 4.46 -7.81
N VAL A 87 -6.61 3.65 -6.88
CA VAL A 87 -5.79 2.97 -5.88
C VAL A 87 -5.09 1.77 -6.52
N VAL A 88 -3.77 1.66 -6.31
CA VAL A 88 -2.97 0.52 -6.76
C VAL A 88 -2.10 0.03 -5.62
N HIS A 89 -2.09 -1.29 -5.36
CA HIS A 89 -1.14 -1.90 -4.43
C HIS A 89 0.04 -2.46 -5.23
N LEU A 90 1.25 -2.10 -4.81
CA LEU A 90 2.50 -2.59 -5.36
C LEU A 90 3.17 -3.48 -4.32
N ILE A 91 3.66 -4.65 -4.73
CA ILE A 91 4.51 -5.51 -3.89
C ILE A 91 5.97 -5.19 -4.22
N THR A 92 6.63 -4.42 -3.37
CA THR A 92 8.00 -3.90 -3.58
C THR A 92 9.09 -4.70 -2.87
N GLY A 93 8.72 -5.74 -2.12
CA GLY A 93 9.66 -6.46 -1.24
C GLY A 93 10.03 -5.67 0.02
N LEU A 94 10.91 -6.23 0.85
CA LEU A 94 11.41 -5.55 2.05
C LEU A 94 12.26 -4.35 1.64
N ARG A 95 11.89 -3.17 2.14
CA ARG A 95 12.62 -1.92 1.88
C ARG A 95 13.62 -1.72 3.02
N SER A 96 14.91 -1.57 2.70
CA SER A 96 16.01 -1.31 3.64
C SER A 96 16.30 0.17 3.78
#